data_AF-A0A7V8VQ60-F1
#
_entry.id   AF-A0A7V8VQ60-F1
#
_cell.length_a   1.000
_cell.length_b   1.000
_cell.length_c   1.000
_cell.angle_alpha   90.00
_cell.angle_beta   90.00
_cell.angle_gamma   90.00
#
_symmetry.space_group_name_H-M   'P 1'
#
loop_
_entity.id
_entity.type
_entity.pdbx_description
1 polymer ?
#
loop_
_entity_poly.entity_id
_entity_poly.type
_entity_poly.pdbx_seq_one_letter_code
_entity_poly.pdbx_strand_id
1 'polypeptide(L)'
;MAIVFIDKSIQRLRLFNEKAAKLERSRLWEHLTSRGSSYTVHFSGGEQTVEWSGPDDEAIDAFILTLRFFLQDRDGISIREIARLYDELPVDPALRDWVHEVRNRLKWYLDGNSSLISGNRFLTRRWVLDTVLYGDRAHANTAHRPAFEVWGRHPGLNAMLKDRFLEVAGIVLHAIQALREANEEALASLSRGSS
;
A
#
# COMPACT_ATOMS: atom_id res chain seq x y z
N MET A 1 -7.24 -13.89 31.37
CA MET A 1 -6.94 -14.20 29.95
C MET A 1 -7.52 -13.16 29.00
N ALA A 2 -8.80 -12.76 29.14
CA ALA A 2 -9.43 -11.73 28.32
C ALA A 2 -8.76 -10.34 28.36
N ILE A 3 -8.36 -9.87 29.55
CA ILE A 3 -7.69 -8.55 29.73
C ILE A 3 -6.34 -8.50 28.95
N VAL A 4 -5.53 -9.55 29.07
CA VAL A 4 -4.22 -9.66 28.38
C VAL A 4 -4.39 -9.70 26.86
N PHE A 5 -5.48 -10.28 26.37
CA PHE A 5 -5.80 -10.30 24.94
C PHE A 5 -6.18 -8.89 24.44
N ILE A 6 -7.06 -8.19 25.16
CA ILE A 6 -7.49 -6.82 24.81
C ILE A 6 -6.29 -5.85 24.78
N ASP A 7 -5.37 -5.94 25.75
CA ASP A 7 -4.17 -5.10 25.76
C ASP A 7 -3.29 -5.31 24.53
N LYS A 8 -3.09 -6.56 24.09
CA LYS A 8 -2.35 -6.87 22.86
C LYS A 8 -3.06 -6.34 21.62
N SER A 9 -4.39 -6.44 21.57
CA SER A 9 -5.20 -5.92 20.47
C SER A 9 -5.09 -4.39 20.39
N ILE A 10 -5.19 -3.69 21.53
CA ILE A 10 -4.98 -2.23 21.63
C ILE A 10 -3.58 -1.83 21.13
N GLN A 11 -2.54 -2.58 21.51
CA GLN A 11 -1.17 -2.32 21.04
C GLN A 11 -1.05 -2.46 19.52
N ARG A 12 -1.70 -3.46 18.91
CA ARG A 12 -1.71 -3.65 17.45
C ARG A 12 -2.41 -2.50 16.73
N LEU A 13 -3.58 -2.06 17.21
CA LEU A 13 -4.29 -0.90 16.66
C LEU A 13 -3.43 0.38 16.74
N ARG A 14 -2.77 0.61 17.87
CA ARG A 14 -1.86 1.76 18.04
C ARG A 14 -0.65 1.69 17.11
N LEU A 15 -0.03 0.50 16.97
CA LEU A 15 1.11 0.31 16.08
C LEU A 15 0.72 0.54 14.61
N PHE A 16 -0.46 0.07 14.19
CA PHE A 16 -1.00 0.38 12.86
C PHE A 16 -1.10 1.89 12.65
N ASN A 17 -1.72 2.61 13.59
CA ASN A 17 -1.92 4.06 13.51
C ASN A 17 -0.58 4.82 13.48
N GLU A 18 0.40 4.38 14.27
CA GLU A 18 1.76 4.95 14.27
C GLU A 18 2.42 4.81 12.88
N LYS A 19 2.34 3.63 12.26
CA LYS A 19 2.90 3.42 10.92
C LYS A 19 2.12 4.18 9.84
N ALA A 20 0.81 4.34 10.01
CA ALA A 20 -0.04 5.08 9.07
C ALA A 20 0.33 6.57 9.10
N ALA A 21 0.46 7.14 10.30
CA ALA A 21 0.95 8.52 10.48
C ALA A 21 2.38 8.71 9.94
N LYS A 22 3.23 7.68 9.97
CA LYS A 22 4.55 7.73 9.34
C LYS A 22 4.46 7.80 7.81
N LEU A 23 3.56 7.05 7.18
CA LEU A 23 3.33 7.12 5.73
C LEU A 23 2.85 8.50 5.29
N GLU A 24 1.91 9.10 6.04
CA GLU A 24 1.37 10.43 5.77
C GLU A 24 2.42 11.54 5.78
N ARG A 25 3.53 11.34 6.51
CA ARG A 25 4.64 12.31 6.58
C ARG A 25 5.72 12.05 5.53
N SER A 26 5.53 11.07 4.65
CA SER A 26 6.53 10.75 3.63
C SER A 26 6.49 11.75 2.47
N ARG A 27 7.64 11.98 1.83
CA ARG A 27 7.74 12.80 0.60
C ARG A 27 6.82 12.27 -0.51
N LEU A 28 6.67 10.95 -0.61
CA LEU A 28 5.77 10.33 -1.59
C LEU A 28 4.31 10.70 -1.33
N TRP A 29 3.88 10.70 -0.06
CA TRP A 29 2.53 11.11 0.32
C TRP A 29 2.24 12.56 -0.10
N GLU A 30 3.17 13.47 0.20
CA GLU A 30 3.07 14.88 -0.21
C GLU A 30 2.89 15.00 -1.73
N HIS A 31 3.70 14.26 -2.51
CA HIS A 31 3.58 14.24 -3.97
C HIS A 31 2.21 13.74 -4.44
N LEU A 32 1.72 12.61 -3.90
CA LEU A 32 0.42 12.05 -4.27
C LEU A 32 -0.75 12.99 -4.00
N THR A 33 -0.67 13.78 -2.92
CA THR A 33 -1.78 14.63 -2.46
C THR A 33 -1.75 16.05 -2.98
N SER A 34 -0.59 16.58 -3.36
CA SER A 34 -0.45 18.01 -3.71
C SER A 34 0.06 18.28 -5.13
N ARG A 35 0.85 17.38 -5.72
CA ARG A 35 1.56 17.64 -6.99
C ARG A 35 1.18 16.68 -8.12
N GLY A 36 0.73 15.48 -7.77
CA GLY A 36 0.57 14.38 -8.71
C GLY A 36 1.91 13.89 -9.26
N SER A 37 1.85 13.01 -10.25
CA SER A 37 2.98 12.58 -11.06
C SER A 37 2.64 12.70 -12.54
N SER A 38 3.66 12.92 -13.37
CA SER A 38 3.55 12.88 -14.82
C SER A 38 4.85 12.41 -15.45
N TYR A 39 4.75 11.93 -16.69
CA TYR A 39 5.91 11.62 -17.50
C TYR A 39 5.66 11.97 -18.96
N THR A 40 6.70 12.43 -19.64
CA THR A 40 6.69 12.70 -21.09
C THR A 40 7.72 11.82 -21.75
N VAL A 41 7.32 11.13 -22.82
CA VAL A 41 8.23 10.32 -23.63
C VAL A 41 8.44 11.02 -24.96
N HIS A 42 9.69 11.38 -25.25
CA HIS A 42 10.08 11.95 -26.53
C HIS A 42 10.77 10.89 -27.38
N PHE A 43 10.41 10.85 -28.66
CA PHE A 43 11.03 9.99 -29.67
C PHE A 43 11.69 10.89 -30.70
N SER A 44 13.02 10.81 -30.82
CA SER A 44 13.78 11.59 -31.79
C SER A 44 14.95 10.78 -32.32
N GLY A 45 15.08 10.66 -33.66
CA GLY A 45 16.24 10.01 -34.29
C GLY A 45 16.44 8.52 -33.94
N GLY A 46 15.40 7.83 -33.44
CA GLY A 46 15.51 6.45 -32.93
C GLY A 46 15.90 6.35 -31.45
N GLU A 47 16.17 7.47 -30.80
CA GLU A 47 16.39 7.56 -29.36
C GLU A 47 15.08 7.88 -28.62
N GLN A 48 14.99 7.36 -27.41
CA GLN A 48 13.88 7.62 -26.50
C GLN A 48 14.42 8.37 -25.28
N THR A 49 13.92 9.58 -25.03
CA THR A 49 14.17 10.31 -23.79
C THR A 49 12.89 10.40 -22.98
N VAL A 50 13.03 10.41 -21.65
CA VAL A 50 11.89 10.43 -20.72
C VAL A 50 12.11 11.52 -19.70
N GLU A 51 11.14 12.41 -19.62
CA GLU A 51 11.05 13.42 -18.57
C GLU A 51 10.08 12.90 -17.50
N TRP A 52 10.59 12.67 -16.30
CA TRP A 52 9.81 12.24 -15.14
C TRP A 52 9.58 13.42 -14.20
N SER A 53 8.33 13.64 -13.82
CA SER A 53 7.94 14.57 -12.76
C SER A 53 7.17 13.80 -11.69
N GLY A 54 7.83 13.49 -10.58
CA GLY A 54 7.24 12.72 -9.49
C GLY A 54 8.26 12.47 -8.38
N PRO A 55 7.91 11.66 -7.37
CA PRO A 55 8.86 11.28 -6.32
C PRO A 55 10.08 10.58 -6.92
N ASP A 56 11.24 10.85 -6.32
CA ASP A 56 12.49 10.17 -6.64
C ASP A 56 12.51 8.73 -6.09
N ASP A 57 13.49 7.94 -6.53
CA ASP A 57 13.61 6.53 -6.14
C ASP A 57 13.83 6.37 -4.63
N GLU A 58 14.54 7.30 -3.99
CA GLU A 58 14.76 7.29 -2.54
C GLU A 58 13.44 7.47 -1.77
N ALA A 59 12.57 8.39 -2.22
CA ALA A 59 11.26 8.62 -1.65
C ALA A 59 10.34 7.41 -1.83
N ILE A 60 10.38 6.77 -3.01
CA ILE A 60 9.64 5.53 -3.30
C ILE A 60 10.11 4.40 -2.37
N ASP A 61 11.43 4.21 -2.24
CA ASP A 61 12.01 3.18 -1.40
C ASP A 61 11.66 3.36 0.09
N ALA A 62 11.82 4.58 0.60
CA ALA A 62 11.50 4.91 1.99
C ALA A 62 10.02 4.68 2.31
N PHE A 63 9.14 5.01 1.36
CA PHE A 63 7.71 4.78 1.45
C PHE A 63 7.39 3.28 1.52
N ILE A 64 7.95 2.49 0.60
CA ILE A 64 7.78 1.04 0.49
C ILE A 64 8.17 0.29 1.76
N LEU A 65 9.26 0.72 2.42
CA LEU A 65 9.70 0.14 3.69
C LEU A 65 8.66 0.24 4.80
N THR A 66 7.82 1.28 4.77
CA THR A 66 6.72 1.45 5.73
C THR A 66 5.43 0.83 5.19
N LEU A 67 5.17 0.90 3.89
CA LEU A 67 3.98 0.33 3.27
C LEU A 67 3.88 -1.19 3.49
N ARG A 68 5.02 -1.90 3.49
CA ARG A 68 5.06 -3.37 3.65
C ARG A 68 4.39 -3.86 4.94
N PHE A 69 4.39 -3.06 6.02
CA PHE A 69 3.75 -3.42 7.28
C PHE A 69 2.24 -3.63 7.11
N PHE A 70 1.62 -2.92 6.17
CA PHE A 70 0.18 -2.98 5.90
C PHE A 70 -0.20 -4.12 4.96
N LEU A 71 0.76 -4.63 4.19
CA LEU A 71 0.52 -5.63 3.15
C LEU A 71 0.98 -7.03 3.57
N GLN A 72 1.96 -7.13 4.46
CA GLN A 72 2.55 -8.39 4.92
C GLN A 72 2.13 -8.70 6.36
N ASP A 73 1.78 -9.96 6.64
CA ASP A 73 1.33 -10.38 7.97
C ASP A 73 2.45 -10.49 9.02
N ARG A 74 3.71 -10.27 8.62
CA ARG A 74 4.89 -10.54 9.47
C ARG A 74 4.87 -9.79 10.80
N ASP A 75 4.34 -8.57 10.80
CA ASP A 75 4.31 -7.68 11.95
C ASP A 75 2.95 -7.65 12.66
N GLY A 76 1.99 -8.48 12.22
CA GLY A 76 0.67 -8.58 12.84
C GLY A 76 -0.21 -7.33 12.70
N ILE A 77 0.16 -6.38 11.83
CA ILE A 77 -0.60 -5.15 11.56
C ILE A 77 -0.94 -4.98 10.07
N SER A 78 -0.92 -6.06 9.30
CA SER A 78 -1.42 -6.01 7.92
C SER A 78 -2.91 -5.67 7.90
N ILE A 79 -3.40 -5.12 6.79
CA ILE A 79 -4.84 -4.81 6.61
C ILE A 79 -5.70 -6.05 6.85
N ARG A 80 -5.23 -7.23 6.43
CA ARG A 80 -5.89 -8.51 6.71
C ARG A 80 -5.94 -8.80 8.22
N GLU A 81 -4.80 -8.63 8.89
CA GLU A 81 -4.66 -8.91 10.30
C GLU A 81 -5.48 -7.94 11.18
N ILE A 82 -5.57 -6.66 10.80
CA ILE A 82 -6.46 -5.71 11.47
C ILE A 82 -7.92 -6.11 11.27
N ALA A 83 -8.37 -6.41 10.04
CA ALA A 83 -9.75 -6.84 9.85
C ALA A 83 -10.11 -8.09 10.66
N ARG A 84 -9.19 -9.06 10.75
CA ARG A 84 -9.36 -10.24 11.62
C ARG A 84 -9.42 -9.86 13.11
N LEU A 85 -8.62 -8.90 13.54
CA LEU A 85 -8.64 -8.41 14.93
C LEU A 85 -10.02 -7.85 15.30
N TYR A 86 -10.70 -7.18 14.36
CA TYR A 86 -12.05 -6.65 14.56
C TYR A 86 -13.13 -7.73 14.74
N ASP A 87 -12.89 -8.97 14.30
CA ASP A 87 -13.81 -10.10 14.56
C ASP A 87 -13.81 -10.51 16.04
N GLU A 88 -12.70 -10.26 16.74
CA GLU A 88 -12.47 -10.67 18.12
C GLU A 88 -12.64 -9.52 19.13
N LEU A 89 -12.69 -8.28 18.65
CA LEU A 89 -12.83 -7.09 19.49
C LEU A 89 -14.29 -6.82 19.88
N PRO A 90 -14.56 -6.40 21.14
CA PRO A 90 -15.89 -5.98 21.58
C PRO A 90 -16.20 -4.55 21.12
N VAL A 91 -16.27 -4.34 19.81
CA VAL A 91 -16.60 -3.06 19.17
C VAL A 91 -18.00 -3.09 18.53
N ASP A 92 -18.49 -1.92 18.13
CA ASP A 92 -19.75 -1.82 17.39
C ASP A 92 -19.73 -2.72 16.14
N PRO A 93 -20.74 -3.59 15.94
CA PRO A 93 -20.90 -4.38 14.72
C PRO A 93 -20.79 -3.55 13.43
N ALA A 94 -21.32 -2.33 13.40
CA ALA A 94 -21.28 -1.47 12.21
C ALA A 94 -19.85 -1.05 11.87
N LEU A 95 -19.03 -0.76 12.90
CA LEU A 95 -17.62 -0.42 12.73
C LEU A 95 -16.81 -1.62 12.22
N ARG A 96 -17.08 -2.81 12.74
CA ARG A 96 -16.48 -4.07 12.24
C ARG A 96 -16.85 -4.32 10.79
N ASP A 97 -18.12 -4.18 10.43
CA ASP A 97 -18.60 -4.42 9.07
C ASP A 97 -17.97 -3.42 8.09
N TRP A 98 -17.83 -2.16 8.49
CA TRP A 98 -17.11 -1.13 7.73
C TRP A 98 -15.64 -1.49 7.49
N VAL A 99 -14.91 -1.96 8.51
CA VAL A 99 -13.51 -2.41 8.36
C VAL A 99 -13.39 -3.54 7.34
N HIS A 100 -14.30 -4.51 7.37
CA HIS A 100 -14.33 -5.59 6.37
C HIS A 100 -14.66 -5.08 4.97
N GLU A 101 -15.57 -4.11 4.85
CA GLU A 101 -15.89 -3.48 3.58
C GLU A 101 -14.67 -2.78 2.97
N VAL A 102 -13.95 -1.97 3.76
CA VAL A 102 -12.72 -1.29 3.31
C VAL A 102 -11.69 -2.31 2.81
N ARG A 103 -11.44 -3.38 3.60
CA ARG A 103 -10.53 -4.46 3.20
C ARG A 103 -10.98 -5.13 1.90
N ASN A 104 -12.26 -5.45 1.77
CA ASN A 104 -12.80 -6.18 0.62
C ASN A 104 -12.76 -5.32 -0.66
N ARG A 105 -13.08 -4.03 -0.55
CA ARG A 105 -12.95 -3.06 -1.66
C ARG A 105 -11.49 -2.96 -2.12
N LEU A 106 -10.55 -2.83 -1.18
CA LEU A 106 -9.12 -2.80 -1.53
C LEU A 106 -8.68 -4.11 -2.21
N LYS A 107 -9.07 -5.26 -1.65
CA LYS A 107 -8.75 -6.57 -2.24
C LYS A 107 -9.27 -6.67 -3.68
N TRP A 108 -10.54 -6.31 -3.90
CA TRP A 108 -11.15 -6.34 -5.22
C TRP A 108 -10.41 -5.43 -6.21
N TYR A 109 -10.04 -4.22 -5.78
CA TYR A 109 -9.27 -3.29 -6.61
C TYR A 109 -7.89 -3.86 -7.00
N LEU A 110 -7.16 -4.42 -6.02
CA LEU A 110 -5.82 -4.98 -6.24
C LEU A 110 -5.84 -6.22 -7.15
N ASP A 111 -6.89 -7.05 -7.04
CA ASP A 111 -7.03 -8.26 -7.86
C ASP A 111 -7.50 -7.96 -9.29
N GLY A 112 -7.94 -6.72 -9.56
CA GLY A 112 -8.32 -6.26 -10.89
C GLY A 112 -7.12 -5.98 -11.81
N ASN A 113 -7.41 -5.93 -13.11
CA ASN A 113 -6.42 -5.62 -14.15
C ASN A 113 -5.90 -4.18 -14.02
N SER A 114 -4.59 -4.01 -14.24
CA SER A 114 -3.95 -2.75 -14.56
C SER A 114 -3.95 -2.52 -16.08
N SER A 115 -3.51 -1.35 -16.53
CA SER A 115 -3.28 -1.07 -17.96
C SER A 115 -2.03 -1.74 -18.52
N LEU A 116 -1.23 -2.38 -17.67
CA LEU A 116 0.03 -3.00 -18.04
C LEU A 116 -0.18 -4.41 -18.59
N ILE A 117 0.56 -4.76 -19.64
CA ILE A 117 0.42 -6.04 -20.34
C ILE A 117 1.76 -6.77 -20.32
N SER A 118 1.72 -8.08 -20.06
CA SER A 118 2.84 -8.99 -20.27
C SER A 118 2.40 -10.17 -21.13
N GLY A 119 3.01 -10.32 -22.30
CA GLY A 119 2.52 -11.23 -23.34
C GLY A 119 1.09 -10.88 -23.76
N ASN A 120 0.16 -11.83 -23.61
CA ASN A 120 -1.26 -11.65 -23.93
C ASN A 120 -2.16 -11.46 -22.69
N ARG A 121 -1.61 -11.02 -21.55
CA ARG A 121 -2.37 -10.87 -20.30
C ARG A 121 -2.14 -9.51 -19.67
N PHE A 122 -3.23 -8.91 -19.20
CA PHE A 122 -3.15 -7.76 -18.30
C PHE A 122 -2.58 -8.21 -16.96
N LEU A 123 -1.64 -7.43 -16.44
CA LEU A 123 -1.08 -7.60 -15.11
C LEU A 123 -2.06 -7.04 -14.08
N THR A 124 -2.19 -7.67 -12.92
CA THR A 124 -3.06 -7.13 -11.86
C THR A 124 -2.41 -5.92 -11.19
N ARG A 125 -3.22 -5.07 -10.55
CA ARG A 125 -2.70 -3.95 -9.75
C ARG A 125 -1.86 -4.43 -8.57
N ARG A 126 -2.21 -5.60 -8.01
CA ARG A 126 -1.40 -6.32 -7.02
C ARG A 126 -0.02 -6.66 -7.58
N TRP A 127 0.06 -7.15 -8.82
CA TRP A 127 1.34 -7.45 -9.46
C TRP A 127 2.20 -6.19 -9.60
N VAL A 128 1.61 -5.04 -9.97
CA VAL A 128 2.32 -3.76 -10.04
C VAL A 128 2.88 -3.37 -8.68
N LEU A 129 2.03 -3.41 -7.65
CA LEU A 129 2.41 -3.09 -6.28
C LEU A 129 3.54 -3.99 -5.78
N ASP A 130 3.40 -5.30 -5.93
CA ASP A 130 4.38 -6.30 -5.52
C ASP A 130 5.71 -6.12 -6.30
N THR A 131 5.63 -5.80 -7.60
CA THR A 131 6.83 -5.59 -8.42
C THR A 131 7.68 -4.44 -7.91
N VAL A 132 7.09 -3.33 -7.48
CA VAL A 132 7.89 -2.22 -6.92
C VAL A 132 8.28 -2.52 -5.46
N LEU A 133 7.38 -3.11 -4.67
CA LEU A 133 7.64 -3.50 -3.27
C LEU A 133 8.82 -4.49 -3.14
N TYR A 134 9.02 -5.35 -4.15
CA TYR A 134 10.02 -6.43 -4.14
C TYR A 134 11.11 -6.32 -5.22
N GLY A 135 10.97 -5.42 -6.20
CA GLY A 135 11.76 -5.41 -7.43
C GLY A 135 13.22 -5.01 -7.26
N ASP A 136 13.50 -4.00 -6.44
CA ASP A 136 14.87 -3.48 -6.30
C ASP A 136 15.63 -4.03 -5.07
N ARG A 137 14.90 -4.42 -4.00
CA ARG A 137 15.51 -4.76 -2.70
C ARG A 137 15.13 -6.11 -2.09
N ALA A 138 14.30 -6.91 -2.76
CA ALA A 138 13.95 -8.23 -2.26
C ALA A 138 14.39 -9.32 -3.26
N HIS A 139 15.68 -9.67 -3.18
CA HIS A 139 16.21 -10.93 -3.69
C HIS A 139 15.44 -12.13 -3.10
N ALA A 140 14.27 -12.48 -3.64
CA ALA A 140 13.58 -13.74 -3.32
C ALA A 140 12.37 -14.09 -4.20
N ASN A 141 11.83 -13.20 -5.04
CA ASN A 141 10.68 -13.55 -5.88
C ASN A 141 11.07 -13.69 -7.37
N THR A 142 11.47 -14.91 -7.75
CA THR A 142 11.89 -15.28 -9.11
C THR A 142 10.86 -14.96 -10.19
N ALA A 143 9.57 -14.83 -9.83
CA ALA A 143 8.49 -14.56 -10.79
C ALA A 143 8.44 -13.10 -11.30
N HIS A 144 8.92 -12.13 -10.51
CA HIS A 144 8.75 -10.70 -10.82
C HIS A 144 10.05 -10.04 -11.32
N ARG A 145 11.20 -10.64 -11.01
CA ARG A 145 12.52 -10.14 -11.36
C ARG A 145 12.74 -9.96 -12.88
N PRO A 146 12.36 -10.90 -13.77
CA PRO A 146 12.59 -10.71 -15.21
C PRO A 146 11.81 -9.52 -15.78
N ALA A 147 10.59 -9.29 -15.30
CA ALA A 147 9.80 -8.13 -15.71
C ALA A 147 10.42 -6.83 -15.18
N PHE A 148 10.82 -6.78 -13.91
CA PHE A 148 11.49 -5.62 -13.34
C PHE A 148 12.81 -5.28 -14.07
N GLU A 149 13.62 -6.29 -14.41
CA GLU A 149 14.88 -6.09 -15.15
C GLU A 149 14.65 -5.57 -16.57
N VAL A 150 13.63 -6.07 -17.28
CA VAL A 150 13.28 -5.54 -18.61
C VAL A 150 12.80 -4.09 -18.49
N TRP A 151 12.01 -3.77 -17.48
CA TRP A 151 11.41 -2.45 -17.35
C TRP A 151 12.41 -1.42 -16.82
N GLY A 152 13.35 -1.83 -15.96
CA GLY A 152 14.48 -1.00 -15.52
C GLY A 152 15.45 -0.65 -16.65
N ARG A 153 15.54 -1.49 -17.70
CA ARG A 153 16.40 -1.23 -18.88
C ARG A 153 15.76 -0.28 -19.90
N HIS A 154 14.46 0.00 -19.79
CA HIS A 154 13.74 0.85 -20.73
C HIS A 154 13.11 2.06 -19.99
N PRO A 155 13.69 3.26 -20.12
CA PRO A 155 13.27 4.43 -19.35
C PRO A 155 11.76 4.71 -19.41
N GLY A 156 11.11 4.53 -20.57
CA GLY A 156 9.67 4.75 -20.68
C GLY A 156 8.81 3.70 -19.98
N LEU A 157 9.24 2.44 -19.99
CA LEU A 157 8.55 1.38 -19.25
C LEU A 157 8.72 1.59 -17.74
N ASN A 158 9.91 2.04 -17.30
CA ASN A 158 10.16 2.39 -15.91
C ASN A 158 9.24 3.53 -15.43
N ALA A 159 9.15 4.63 -16.20
CA ALA A 159 8.27 5.75 -15.86
C ALA A 159 6.79 5.33 -15.81
N MET A 160 6.35 4.50 -16.78
CA MET A 160 4.98 3.96 -16.78
C MET A 160 4.70 3.07 -15.57
N LEU A 161 5.67 2.23 -15.13
CA LEU A 161 5.53 1.44 -13.91
C LEU A 161 5.42 2.29 -12.67
N LYS A 162 6.29 3.30 -12.54
CA LYS A 162 6.30 4.23 -11.40
C LYS A 162 4.97 4.95 -11.30
N ASP A 163 4.48 5.49 -12.42
CA ASP A 163 3.17 6.15 -12.48
C ASP A 163 2.03 5.21 -12.06
N ARG A 164 1.99 3.97 -12.59
CA ARG A 164 0.99 2.98 -12.18
C ARG A 164 1.12 2.55 -10.72
N PHE A 165 2.34 2.45 -10.21
CA PHE A 165 2.58 2.17 -8.80
C PHE A 165 2.04 3.30 -7.91
N LEU A 166 2.27 4.56 -8.28
CA LEU A 166 1.77 5.71 -7.55
C LEU A 166 0.24 5.75 -7.50
N GLU A 167 -0.42 5.44 -8.61
CA GLU A 167 -1.89 5.27 -8.66
C GLU A 167 -2.36 4.22 -7.64
N VAL A 168 -1.77 3.01 -7.69
CA VAL A 168 -2.14 1.91 -6.79
C VAL A 168 -1.82 2.24 -5.33
N ALA A 169 -0.67 2.85 -5.07
CA ALA A 169 -0.25 3.29 -3.75
C ALA A 169 -1.25 4.29 -3.16
N GLY A 170 -1.75 5.24 -3.95
CA GLY A 170 -2.79 6.19 -3.52
C GLY A 170 -4.06 5.48 -3.03
N ILE A 171 -4.53 4.46 -3.74
CA ILE A 171 -5.72 3.70 -3.32
C ILE A 171 -5.44 2.87 -2.05
N VAL A 172 -4.26 2.25 -1.94
CA VAL A 172 -3.86 1.54 -0.72
C VAL A 172 -3.80 2.50 0.48
N LEU A 173 -3.29 3.71 0.26
CA LEU A 173 -3.20 4.75 1.28
C LEU A 173 -4.57 5.21 1.79
N HIS A 174 -5.53 5.43 0.90
CA HIS A 174 -6.90 5.73 1.31
C HIS A 174 -7.50 4.62 2.19
N ALA A 175 -7.25 3.35 1.86
CA ALA A 175 -7.69 2.25 2.70
C ALA A 175 -6.99 2.24 4.06
N ILE A 176 -5.69 2.54 4.12
CA ILE A 176 -4.94 2.65 5.39
C ILE A 176 -5.50 3.77 6.26
N GLN A 177 -5.83 4.92 5.68
CA GLN A 177 -6.44 6.04 6.41
C GLN A 177 -7.82 5.70 6.95
N ALA A 178 -8.69 5.11 6.14
CA ALA A 178 -10.02 4.69 6.60
C ALA A 178 -9.94 3.68 7.76
N LEU A 179 -8.97 2.76 7.73
CA LEU A 179 -8.75 1.83 8.83
C LEU A 179 -8.13 2.50 10.06
N ARG A 180 -7.27 3.51 9.87
CA ARG A 180 -6.74 4.29 10.99
C ARG A 180 -7.87 5.04 11.72
N GLU A 181 -8.77 5.68 11.00
CA GLU A 181 -9.95 6.35 11.57
C GLU A 181 -10.81 5.35 12.37
N ALA A 182 -11.08 4.18 11.79
CA ALA A 182 -11.80 3.12 12.48
C ALA A 182 -11.06 2.63 13.76
N ASN A 183 -9.73 2.55 13.71
CA ASN A 183 -8.91 2.16 14.87
C ASN A 183 -8.98 3.23 15.97
N GLU A 184 -8.97 4.52 15.62
CA GLU A 184 -9.10 5.62 16.58
C GLU A 184 -10.46 5.56 17.30
N GLU A 185 -11.54 5.27 16.57
CA GLU A 185 -12.87 5.05 17.14
C GLU A 185 -12.91 3.81 18.06
N ALA A 186 -12.36 2.68 17.62
CA ALA A 186 -12.28 1.45 18.41
C ALA A 186 -11.46 1.65 19.70
N LEU A 187 -10.33 2.36 19.62
CA LEU A 187 -9.52 2.66 20.82
C LEU A 187 -10.29 3.53 21.81
N ALA A 188 -11.08 4.49 21.33
CA ALA A 188 -11.90 5.36 22.18
C ALA A 188 -13.07 4.61 22.86
N SER A 189 -13.66 3.60 22.22
CA SER A 189 -14.72 2.78 22.81
C SER A 189 -14.16 1.77 23.83
N LEU A 190 -13.06 1.10 23.50
CA LEU A 190 -12.39 0.13 24.39
C LEU A 190 -11.86 0.76 25.67
N SER A 191 -11.39 2.02 25.60
CA SER A 191 -10.92 2.77 26.77
C SER A 191 -12.06 3.14 27.73
N ARG A 192 -13.28 3.35 27.21
CA ARG A 192 -14.48 3.70 28.01
C ARG A 192 -15.11 2.49 28.70
N GLY A 193 -15.01 1.29 28.12
CA GLY A 193 -15.53 0.05 28.70
C GLY A 193 -14.61 -0.63 29.74
N SER A 194 -13.42 -0.07 29.99
CA SER A 194 -12.45 -0.58 30.98
C SER A 194 -12.48 0.18 32.31
N SER A 195 -13.44 1.10 32.48
CA SER A 195 -13.69 1.88 33.70
C SER A 195 -14.89 1.31 34.45
#